data_AF-A0A117SSA5-F1
#
_entry.id   AF-A0A117SSA5-F1
#
_cell.length_a   1.000
_cell.length_b   1.000
_cell.length_c   1.000
_cell.angle_alpha   90.00
_cell.angle_beta   90.00
_cell.angle_gamma   90.00
#
_symmetry.space_group_name_H-M   'P 1'
#
loop_
_entity.id
_entity.type
_entity.pdbx_description
1 polymer ?
#
loop_
_entity_poly.entity_id
_entity_poly.type
_entity_poly.pdbx_seq_one_letter_code
_entity_poly.pdbx_strand_id
1 'polypeptide(L)'
;MHRWVSLSECCFGVALLNDGKYAVTVRGGDAGLTLARTPIFPDPTTDLDEVTFTYSVMPHNGDVVTVHRAALELNTPMLVVKGRAGEASLIRLEPSNLTLEAVKLSEDDDNALIIRVSEIANARGVGQLTLPFKPRRAVETNIIEDEEG
;
A
#
# COMPACT_ATOMS: atom_id res chain seq x y z
N MET A 1 0.64 -4.09 -11.19
CA MET A 1 -0.09 -2.92 -10.66
C MET A 1 -1.12 -3.43 -9.67
N HIS A 2 -0.95 -3.12 -8.38
CA HIS A 2 -1.67 -3.86 -7.33
C HIS A 2 -2.81 -3.06 -6.68
N ARG A 3 -2.79 -1.73 -6.78
CA ARG A 3 -3.72 -0.85 -6.05
C ARG A 3 -4.15 0.41 -6.80
N TRP A 4 -3.34 0.92 -7.74
CA TRP A 4 -3.65 2.16 -8.47
C TRP A 4 -2.93 2.26 -9.81
N VAL A 5 -3.51 3.00 -10.76
CA VAL A 5 -2.86 3.56 -11.96
C VAL A 5 -2.90 5.07 -11.88
N SER A 6 -1.85 5.77 -12.31
CA SER A 6 -1.87 7.21 -12.47
C SER A 6 -1.43 7.59 -13.87
N LEU A 7 -2.16 8.51 -14.48
CA LEU A 7 -1.76 9.25 -15.67
C LEU A 7 -1.43 10.66 -15.21
N SER A 8 -0.20 11.11 -15.48
CA SER A 8 0.25 12.43 -15.05
C SER A 8 1.06 13.12 -16.13
N GLU A 9 0.92 14.43 -16.13
CA GLU A 9 1.74 15.40 -16.85
C GLU A 9 2.37 16.37 -15.84
N CYS A 10 3.05 17.42 -16.33
CA CYS A 10 3.65 18.40 -15.45
C CYS A 10 2.57 19.08 -14.58
N CYS A 11 2.66 18.86 -13.26
CA CYS A 11 1.80 19.49 -12.25
C CYS A 11 0.32 19.06 -12.23
N PHE A 12 -0.08 18.04 -13.00
CA PHE A 12 -1.44 17.50 -12.98
C PHE A 12 -1.45 16.00 -13.28
N GLY A 13 -2.36 15.28 -12.65
CA GLY A 13 -2.60 13.88 -12.96
C GLY A 13 -3.92 13.39 -12.42
N VAL A 14 -4.35 12.25 -12.93
CA VAL A 14 -5.53 11.52 -12.47
C VAL A 14 -5.12 10.09 -12.17
N ALA A 15 -5.41 9.66 -10.94
CA ALA A 15 -5.20 8.31 -10.50
C ALA A 15 -6.53 7.55 -10.39
N LEU A 16 -6.50 6.28 -10.77
CA LEU A 16 -7.58 5.32 -10.55
C LEU A 16 -7.11 4.31 -9.52
N LEU A 17 -7.74 4.35 -8.34
CA LEU A 17 -7.46 3.50 -7.19
C LEU A 17 -8.45 2.33 -7.18
N ASN A 18 -8.04 1.16 -6.70
CA ASN A 18 -8.90 -0.01 -6.56
C ASN A 18 -8.48 -0.90 -5.37
N ASP A 19 -9.35 -1.85 -5.04
CA ASP A 19 -9.22 -2.78 -3.90
C ASP A 19 -8.74 -4.19 -4.28
N GLY A 20 -8.09 -4.38 -5.43
CA GLY A 20 -7.59 -5.69 -5.87
C GLY A 20 -7.87 -6.04 -7.34
N LYS A 21 -8.04 -5.03 -8.20
CA LYS A 21 -8.21 -5.19 -9.64
C LYS A 21 -6.90 -4.93 -10.37
N TYR A 22 -6.44 -5.97 -11.07
CA TYR A 22 -5.13 -6.00 -11.73
C TYR A 22 -5.17 -5.67 -13.22
N ALA A 23 -6.35 -5.76 -13.84
CA ALA A 23 -6.53 -5.62 -15.27
C ALA A 23 -6.84 -4.15 -15.63
N VAL A 24 -5.76 -3.41 -15.88
CA VAL A 24 -5.80 -2.01 -16.32
C VAL A 24 -5.34 -1.88 -17.77
N THR A 25 -5.97 -1.00 -18.54
CA THR A 25 -5.54 -0.60 -19.88
C THR A 25 -5.23 0.89 -19.91
N VAL A 26 -4.18 1.28 -20.63
CA VAL A 26 -3.85 2.69 -20.90
C VAL A 26 -3.64 2.86 -22.39
N ARG A 27 -4.38 3.77 -23.03
CA ARG A 27 -4.26 4.05 -24.47
C ARG A 27 -4.49 5.54 -24.74
N GLY A 28 -3.47 6.25 -25.21
CA GLY A 28 -3.61 7.64 -25.66
C GLY A 28 -4.13 8.64 -24.62
N GLY A 29 -3.95 8.36 -23.32
CA GLY A 29 -4.50 9.17 -22.23
C GLY A 29 -5.78 8.62 -21.61
N ASP A 30 -6.39 7.59 -22.22
CA ASP A 30 -7.52 6.89 -21.63
C ASP A 30 -7.03 5.76 -20.70
N ALA A 31 -7.56 5.71 -19.48
CA ALA A 31 -7.35 4.61 -18.55
C ALA A 31 -8.65 3.79 -18.38
N GLY A 32 -8.55 2.48 -18.50
CA GLY A 32 -9.64 1.53 -18.28
C GLY A 32 -9.33 0.57 -17.14
N LEU A 33 -10.34 0.24 -16.33
CA LEU A 33 -10.28 -0.80 -15.31
C LEU A 33 -11.28 -1.89 -15.63
N THR A 34 -10.79 -3.12 -15.78
CA THR A 34 -11.66 -4.28 -15.94
C THR A 34 -12.17 -4.69 -14.55
N LEU A 35 -13.49 -4.63 -14.35
CA LEU A 35 -14.11 -5.01 -13.08
C LEU A 35 -14.27 -6.52 -12.93
N ALA A 36 -14.74 -7.18 -13.99
CA ALA A 36 -14.94 -8.62 -14.07
C ALA A 36 -14.70 -9.13 -15.50
N ARG A 37 -14.39 -10.42 -15.60
CA ARG A 37 -14.47 -11.19 -16.86
C ARG A 37 -15.09 -12.53 -16.51
N THR A 38 -16.16 -12.90 -17.19
CA THR A 38 -16.91 -14.14 -16.95
C THR A 38 -16.67 -15.12 -18.12
N PRO A 39 -15.53 -15.84 -18.15
CA PRO A 39 -15.26 -16.82 -19.21
C PRO A 39 -16.23 -18.00 -19.11
N ILE A 40 -16.60 -18.56 -20.26
CA ILE A 40 -17.53 -19.71 -20.34
C ILE A 40 -16.79 -21.07 -20.24
N PHE A 41 -15.51 -21.10 -20.62
CA PHE A 41 -14.67 -22.29 -20.53
C PHE A 41 -13.54 -22.03 -19.54
N PRO A 42 -13.22 -22.96 -18.62
CA PRO A 42 -13.74 -24.33 -18.50
C PRO A 42 -15.07 -24.46 -17.74
N ASP A 43 -15.56 -23.40 -17.11
CA ASP A 43 -16.76 -23.41 -16.28
C ASP A 43 -17.80 -22.39 -16.79
N PRO A 44 -18.98 -22.84 -17.25
CA PRO A 44 -20.03 -21.96 -17.78
C PRO A 44 -20.78 -21.17 -16.70
N THR A 45 -20.51 -21.46 -15.41
CA THR A 45 -21.15 -20.81 -14.26
C THR A 45 -20.23 -19.87 -13.49
N THR A 46 -19.05 -19.57 -14.04
CA THR A 46 -18.09 -18.66 -13.42
C THR A 46 -18.68 -17.27 -13.18
N ASP A 47 -18.49 -16.75 -11.97
CA ASP A 47 -18.84 -15.38 -11.55
C ASP A 47 -20.33 -15.02 -11.72
N LEU A 48 -21.24 -15.99 -11.57
CA LEU A 48 -22.69 -15.74 -11.58
C LEU A 48 -23.24 -15.13 -10.27
N ASP A 49 -22.40 -15.03 -9.24
CA ASP A 49 -22.76 -14.43 -7.96
C ASP A 49 -22.67 -12.89 -8.00
N GLU A 50 -23.25 -12.24 -6.99
CA GLU A 50 -23.09 -10.80 -6.81
C GLU A 50 -21.65 -10.47 -6.41
N VAL A 51 -20.98 -9.63 -7.21
CA VAL A 51 -19.61 -9.18 -6.93
C VAL A 51 -19.60 -7.67 -6.74
N THR A 52 -19.14 -7.25 -5.56
CA THR A 52 -18.94 -5.83 -5.25
C THR A 52 -17.50 -5.42 -5.60
N PHE A 53 -17.34 -4.21 -6.14
CA PHE A 53 -16.03 -3.65 -6.49
C PHE A 53 -15.88 -2.26 -5.91
N THR A 54 -14.71 -1.96 -5.34
CA THR A 54 -14.37 -0.61 -4.87
C THR A 54 -13.33 0.01 -5.78
N TYR A 55 -13.64 1.18 -6.31
CA TYR A 55 -12.67 1.99 -7.06
C TYR A 55 -12.90 3.47 -6.80
N SER A 56 -11.88 4.29 -7.09
CA SER A 56 -11.97 5.74 -6.92
C SER A 56 -11.14 6.44 -7.97
N VAL A 57 -11.66 7.57 -8.48
CA VAL A 57 -10.91 8.47 -9.36
C VAL A 57 -10.42 9.64 -8.51
N MET A 58 -9.11 9.83 -8.47
CA MET A 58 -8.43 10.81 -7.63
C MET A 58 -7.58 11.75 -8.49
N PRO A 59 -7.97 13.03 -8.68
CA PRO A 59 -7.08 14.02 -9.25
C PRO A 59 -5.94 14.34 -8.27
N HIS A 60 -4.75 14.61 -8.80
CA HIS A 60 -3.59 15.01 -8.02
C HIS A 60 -2.72 15.99 -8.82
N ASN A 61 -1.72 16.58 -8.16
CA ASN A 61 -0.83 17.60 -8.71
C ASN A 61 0.45 17.01 -9.34
N GLY A 62 0.44 15.74 -9.73
CA GLY A 62 1.64 15.00 -10.17
C GLY A 62 2.41 14.31 -9.05
N ASP A 63 2.04 14.50 -7.77
CA ASP A 63 2.68 13.77 -6.67
C ASP A 63 2.17 12.32 -6.55
N VAL A 64 3.02 11.37 -6.92
CA VAL A 64 2.75 9.93 -6.81
C VAL A 64 2.71 9.43 -5.37
N VAL A 65 3.38 10.12 -4.44
CA VAL A 65 3.41 9.73 -3.03
C VAL A 65 2.03 9.86 -2.41
N THR A 66 1.36 10.99 -2.67
CA THR A 66 -0.02 11.22 -2.25
C THR A 66 -0.99 10.19 -2.85
N VAL A 67 -0.82 9.83 -4.13
CA VAL A 67 -1.63 8.78 -4.79
C VAL A 67 -1.44 7.42 -4.12
N HIS A 68 -0.18 7.04 -3.87
CA HIS A 68 0.14 5.77 -3.21
C HIS A 68 -0.48 5.70 -1.82
N ARG A 69 -0.37 6.77 -1.01
CA ARG A 69 -0.95 6.82 0.33
C ARG A 69 -2.47 6.69 0.30
N ALA A 70 -3.15 7.41 -0.58
CA ALA A 70 -4.60 7.31 -0.74
C ALA A 70 -5.04 5.89 -1.16
N ALA A 71 -4.24 5.22 -2.01
CA ALA A 71 -4.51 3.84 -2.38
C ALA A 71 -4.36 2.86 -1.20
N LEU A 72 -3.37 3.09 -0.31
CA LEU A 72 -3.23 2.32 0.93
C LEU A 72 -4.42 2.54 1.87
N GLU A 73 -4.82 3.80 2.07
CA GLU A 73 -5.96 4.18 2.92
C GLU A 73 -7.27 3.54 2.40
N LEU A 74 -7.51 3.54 1.08
CA LEU A 74 -8.65 2.85 0.48
C LEU A 74 -8.67 1.35 0.78
N ASN A 75 -7.50 0.72 0.84
CA ASN A 75 -7.32 -0.71 1.05
C ASN A 75 -7.17 -1.10 2.53
N THR A 76 -7.19 -0.13 3.46
CA THR A 76 -6.95 -0.37 4.89
C THR A 76 -8.12 0.17 5.70
N PRO A 77 -9.18 -0.63 5.90
CA PRO A 77 -10.37 -0.19 6.61
C PRO A 77 -10.03 0.17 8.07
N MET A 78 -10.62 1.25 8.57
CA MET A 78 -10.45 1.66 9.96
C MET A 78 -11.06 0.63 10.92
N LEU A 79 -10.30 0.26 11.95
CA LEU A 79 -10.79 -0.60 13.03
C LEU A 79 -11.44 0.27 14.12
N VAL A 80 -12.73 0.05 14.39
CA VAL A 80 -13.48 0.75 15.45
C VAL A 80 -13.74 -0.21 16.61
N VAL A 81 -13.27 0.17 17.81
CA VAL A 81 -13.44 -0.61 19.04
C VAL A 81 -14.05 0.24 20.16
N LYS A 82 -14.82 -0.37 21.07
CA LYS A 82 -15.34 0.32 22.25
C LYS A 82 -14.20 0.59 23.24
N GLY A 83 -14.07 1.83 23.70
CA GLY A 83 -13.00 2.22 24.63
C GLY A 83 -13.06 3.70 25.01
N ARG A 84 -11.97 4.19 25.61
CA ARG A 84 -11.78 5.63 25.87
C ARG A 84 -11.05 6.26 24.69
N ALA A 85 -11.42 7.49 24.34
CA ALA A 85 -10.73 8.26 23.33
C ALA A 85 -9.33 8.69 23.80
N GLY A 86 -8.40 8.80 22.85
CA GLY A 86 -7.02 9.25 23.04
C GLY A 86 -6.28 9.24 21.71
N GLU A 87 -5.11 9.85 21.66
CA GLU A 87 -4.23 9.87 20.48
C GLU A 87 -2.89 9.23 20.85
N ALA A 88 -2.45 8.27 20.03
CA ALA A 88 -1.16 7.60 20.18
C ALA A 88 -0.63 7.19 18.80
N SER A 89 0.69 7.17 18.64
CA SER A 89 1.37 6.67 17.45
C SER A 89 2.32 5.55 17.85
N LEU A 90 2.20 4.39 17.21
CA LEU A 90 3.08 3.24 17.46
C LEU A 90 4.37 3.31 16.64
N ILE A 91 4.31 3.85 15.42
CA ILE A 91 5.47 3.98 14.54
C ILE A 91 5.27 5.26 13.74
N ARG A 92 6.29 6.10 13.72
CA ARG A 92 6.36 7.25 12.81
C ARG A 92 7.51 7.06 11.85
N LEU A 93 7.24 7.27 10.57
CA LEU A 93 8.19 7.10 9.48
C LEU A 93 8.24 8.38 8.65
N GLU A 94 9.44 8.87 8.39
CA GLU A 94 9.70 10.09 7.61
C GLU A 94 10.89 9.87 6.68
N PRO A 95 10.92 10.46 5.47
CA PRO A 95 9.90 11.32 4.86
C PRO A 95 8.72 10.53 4.28
N SER A 96 7.71 11.24 3.75
CA SER A 96 6.44 10.65 3.28
C SER A 96 6.55 9.70 2.09
N ASN A 97 7.69 9.68 1.39
CA ASN A 97 7.98 8.73 0.32
C ASN A 97 8.44 7.35 0.83
N LEU A 98 8.56 7.18 2.15
CA LEU A 98 8.73 5.88 2.77
C LEU A 98 7.37 5.32 3.21
N THR A 99 7.14 4.06 2.87
CA THR A 99 5.93 3.32 3.23
C THR A 99 6.26 2.21 4.21
N LEU A 100 5.48 2.11 5.29
CA LEU A 100 5.51 0.98 6.20
C LEU A 100 4.69 -0.18 5.61
N GLU A 101 5.36 -1.25 5.19
CA GLU A 101 4.74 -2.39 4.50
C GLU A 101 4.29 -3.49 5.46
N ALA A 102 5.05 -3.71 6.53
CA ALA A 102 4.74 -4.73 7.51
C ALA A 102 5.34 -4.39 8.88
N VAL A 103 4.63 -4.80 9.92
CA VAL A 103 5.09 -4.82 11.30
C VAL A 103 4.65 -6.16 11.87
N LYS A 104 5.60 -7.00 12.27
CA LYS A 104 5.32 -8.32 12.86
C LYS A 104 6.36 -8.67 13.91
N LEU A 105 6.06 -9.69 14.72
CA LEU A 105 7.06 -10.32 15.58
C LEU A 105 8.03 -11.16 14.72
N SER A 106 9.27 -11.29 15.18
CA SER A 106 10.24 -12.22 14.58
C SER A 106 9.78 -13.67 14.74
N GLU A 107 10.12 -14.53 13.78
CA GLU A 107 9.91 -15.98 13.90
C GLU A 107 10.97 -16.65 14.78
N ASP A 108 12.16 -16.06 14.89
CA ASP A 108 13.31 -16.64 15.61
C ASP A 108 13.55 -16.04 17.00
N ASP A 109 13.01 -14.85 17.29
CA ASP A 109 13.17 -14.16 18.58
C ASP A 109 11.86 -13.49 19.05
N ASP A 110 11.24 -14.06 20.08
CA ASP A 110 10.00 -13.56 20.70
C ASP A 110 10.07 -12.11 21.19
N ASN A 111 11.28 -11.54 21.36
CA ASN A 111 11.49 -10.16 21.79
C ASN A 111 11.91 -9.21 20.67
N ALA A 112 11.89 -9.67 19.42
CA ALA A 112 12.24 -8.87 18.25
C ALA A 112 11.02 -8.51 17.40
N LEU A 113 11.07 -7.30 16.83
CA LEU A 113 10.04 -6.77 15.94
C LEU A 113 10.65 -6.60 14.53
N ILE A 114 10.01 -7.19 13.54
CA ILE A 114 10.35 -7.02 12.13
C ILE A 114 9.51 -5.87 11.58
N ILE A 115 10.19 -4.86 11.04
CA ILE A 115 9.60 -3.68 10.43
C ILE A 115 10.09 -3.62 9.00
N ARG A 116 9.18 -3.74 8.04
CA ARG A 116 9.51 -3.64 6.61
C ARG A 116 9.12 -2.28 6.08
N VAL A 117 10.10 -1.59 5.50
CA VAL A 117 9.94 -0.26 4.90
C VAL A 117 10.29 -0.33 3.42
N SER A 118 9.54 0.37 2.58
CA SER A 118 9.81 0.54 1.15
C SER A 118 9.89 2.02 0.80
N GLU A 119 10.67 2.35 -0.22
CA GLU A 119 10.72 3.68 -0.83
C GLU A 119 9.93 3.64 -2.15
N ILE A 120 9.03 4.61 -2.34
CA ILE A 120 8.03 4.55 -3.42
C ILE A 120 8.18 5.65 -4.48
N ALA A 121 9.05 6.64 -4.27
CA ALA A 121 9.31 7.73 -5.21
C ALA A 121 10.57 7.51 -6.07
N ASN A 122 11.20 6.33 -5.98
CA ASN A 122 12.46 5.98 -6.63
C ASN A 122 13.58 7.00 -6.33
N ALA A 123 13.67 7.40 -5.07
CA ALA A 123 14.59 8.43 -4.60
C ALA A 123 15.62 7.88 -3.62
N ARG A 124 16.86 8.35 -3.71
CA ARG A 124 17.86 8.14 -2.66
C ARG A 124 17.69 9.17 -1.56
N GLY A 125 17.88 8.77 -0.31
CA GLY A 125 17.77 9.68 0.82
C GLY A 125 18.02 8.99 2.16
N VAL A 126 17.75 9.73 3.23
CA VAL A 126 17.81 9.25 4.60
C VAL A 126 16.39 9.22 5.15
N GLY A 127 16.01 8.06 5.70
CA GLY A 127 14.75 7.87 6.43
C GLY A 127 14.96 7.92 7.94
N GLN A 128 13.91 8.28 8.67
CA GLN A 128 13.86 8.22 10.11
C GLN A 128 12.64 7.41 10.56
N LEU A 129 12.90 6.39 11.36
CA LEU A 129 11.89 5.58 12.04
C LEU A 129 11.90 5.93 13.52
N THR A 130 10.76 6.38 14.05
CA THR A 130 10.58 6.69 15.47
C THR A 130 9.64 5.67 16.11
N LEU A 131 10.11 5.06 17.20
CA LEU A 131 9.38 4.06 17.99
C LEU A 131 9.04 4.64 19.38
N PRO A 132 7.95 4.21 20.02
CA PRO A 132 7.55 4.64 21.36
C PRO A 132 8.41 4.01 22.48
N PHE A 133 9.38 3.18 22.10
CA PHE A 133 10.35 2.54 22.99
C PHE A 133 11.75 2.61 22.39
N LYS A 134 12.77 2.44 23.24
CA LYS A 134 14.17 2.40 22.81
C LYS A 134 14.60 0.96 22.54
N PRO A 135 14.90 0.56 21.28
CA PRO A 135 15.38 -0.78 21.00
C PRO A 135 16.79 -0.99 21.59
N ARG A 136 17.13 -2.24 21.95
CA ARG A 136 18.49 -2.61 22.39
C ARG A 136 19.49 -2.57 21.24
N ARG A 137 19.05 -3.03 20.07
CA ARG A 137 19.79 -3.08 18.81
C ARG A 137 18.78 -2.96 17.66
N ALA A 138 19.21 -2.41 16.53
CA ALA A 138 18.50 -2.46 15.27
C ALA A 138 19.50 -2.91 14.19
N VAL A 139 19.10 -3.86 13.35
CA VAL A 139 19.91 -4.43 12.28
C VAL A 139 19.07 -4.53 11.01
N GLU A 140 19.73 -4.50 9.86
CA GLU A 140 19.11 -4.76 8.58
C GLU A 140 19.04 -6.27 8.33
N THR A 141 17.92 -6.73 7.78
CA THR A 141 17.70 -8.15 7.47
C THR A 141 17.14 -8.30 6.07
N ASN A 142 17.32 -9.49 5.51
CA ASN A 142 16.66 -9.86 4.26
C ASN A 142 15.17 -10.23 4.48
N ILE A 143 14.48 -10.67 3.42
CA ILE A 143 13.04 -11.00 3.47
C ILE A 143 12.70 -12.23 4.32
N ILE A 144 13.69 -13.08 4.62
CA ILE A 144 13.55 -14.26 5.47
C ILE A 144 14.13 -14.03 6.88
N GLU A 145 14.35 -12.77 7.26
CA GLU A 145 14.77 -12.35 8.61
C GLU A 145 16.24 -12.63 8.98
N ASP A 146 17.06 -13.08 8.03
CA ASP A 146 18.50 -13.21 8.28
C ASP A 146 19.20 -11.85 8.26
N GLU A 147 20.11 -11.62 9.20
CA GLU A 147 20.96 -10.43 9.25
C GLU A 147 21.90 -10.38 8.03
N GLU A 148 21.87 -9.26 7.31
CA GLU A 148 22.86 -9.00 6.25
C GLU A 148 24.14 -8.44 6.90
N GLY A 149 25.27 -9.11 6.66
CA GLY A 149 26.59 -8.80 7.23
C GLY A 149 27.50 -8.03 6.29
#